data_AF-A0A6I1ZCR8-F1
#
_entry.id   AF-A0A6I1ZCR8-F1
#
_cell.length_a   1.000
_cell.length_b   1.000
_cell.length_c   1.000
_cell.angle_alpha   90.00
_cell.angle_beta   90.00
_cell.angle_gamma   90.00
#
_symmetry.space_group_name_H-M   'P 1'
#
loop_
_entity.id
_entity.type
_entity.pdbx_description
1 polymer ?
#
loop_
_entity_poly.entity_id
_entity_poly.type
_entity_poly.pdbx_seq_one_letter_code
_entity_poly.pdbx_strand_id
1 'polypeptide(L)' 'MPHTQGFLITLVDVGSAGEQAGLRPGDVILEVNGRSVSSRRDIVSVIEEDFLKAGDVLDLKVWREGGEMNVHLVLGKQGG' A
#
# COMPACT_ATOMS: atom_id res chain seq x y z
N MET A 1 -23.90 -5.30 0.99
CA MET A 1 -22.83 -4.50 1.60
C MET A 1 -21.98 -3.97 0.47
N PRO A 2 -22.01 -2.67 0.11
CA PRO A 2 -21.23 -2.18 -1.03
C PRO A 2 -19.75 -2.08 -0.63
N HIS A 3 -18.93 -2.93 -1.25
CA HIS A 3 -17.49 -2.78 -1.54
C HIS A 3 -16.50 -2.74 -0.36
N THR A 4 -16.19 -3.89 0.25
CA THR A 4 -14.89 -4.10 0.90
C THR A 4 -13.83 -4.41 -0.18
N GLN A 5 -13.66 -3.49 -1.14
CA GLN A 5 -12.60 -3.59 -2.14
C GLN A 5 -11.39 -2.84 -1.60
N GLY A 6 -10.49 -3.59 -0.97
CA GLY A 6 -9.27 -3.05 -0.40
C GLY A 6 -8.36 -4.18 0.04
N PHE A 7 -7.06 -3.93 0.04
CA PHE A 7 -6.07 -4.91 0.46
C PHE A 7 -5.81 -4.78 1.96
N LEU A 8 -6.30 -5.74 2.74
CA LEU A 8 -6.04 -5.80 4.19
C LEU A 8 -4.58 -6.19 4.44
N ILE A 9 -3.87 -5.33 5.16
CA ILE A 9 -2.54 -5.60 5.68
C ILE A 9 -2.70 -6.48 6.92
N THR A 10 -2.29 -7.74 6.81
CA THR A 10 -2.32 -8.69 7.93
C THR A 10 -1.00 -8.76 8.68
N LEU A 11 0.09 -8.38 8.02
CA LEU A 11 1.44 -8.41 8.56
C LEU A 11 2.30 -7.35 7.89
N VAL A 12 3.20 -6.76 8.65
CA VAL A 12 4.22 -5.83 8.17
C VAL A 12 5.57 -6.34 8.68
N ASP A 13 6.47 -6.67 7.77
CA ASP A 13 7.79 -7.17 8.14
C ASP A 13 8.66 -6.05 8.72
N VAL A 14 9.42 -6.37 9.76
CA VAL A 14 10.37 -5.44 10.40
C VAL A 14 11.48 -5.08 9.40
N GLY A 15 11.76 -3.79 9.26
CA GLY A 15 12.69 -3.24 8.27
C GLY A 15 12.14 -3.16 6.84
N SER A 16 10.87 -3.51 6.62
CA SER A 16 10.24 -3.37 5.30
C SER A 16 9.88 -1.91 4.98
N ALA A 17 9.67 -1.64 3.70
CA ALA A 17 9.11 -0.38 3.22
C ALA A 17 7.79 -0.04 3.93
N GLY A 18 6.97 -1.05 4.24
CA GLY A 18 5.70 -0.86 4.94
C GLY A 18 5.89 -0.38 6.38
N GLU A 19 6.83 -0.96 7.12
CA GLU A 19 7.13 -0.52 8.49
C GLU A 19 7.68 0.91 8.50
N GLN A 20 8.61 1.20 7.59
CA GLN A 20 9.21 2.53 7.44
C GLN A 20 8.18 3.60 7.06
N ALA A 21 7.16 3.22 6.28
CA ALA A 21 6.03 4.08 5.93
C ALA A 21 5.01 4.24 7.09
N GLY A 22 5.15 3.49 8.17
CA GLY A 22 4.21 3.51 9.30
C GLY A 22 2.92 2.73 9.06
N LEU A 23 2.92 1.81 8.09
CA LEU A 23 1.83 0.84 7.91
C LEU A 23 1.79 -0.13 9.08
N ARG A 24 0.58 -0.60 9.39
CA ARG A 24 0.34 -1.50 10.51
C ARG A 24 -0.63 -2.61 10.12
N PRO A 25 -0.51 -3.80 10.73
CA PRO A 25 -1.55 -4.82 10.64
C PRO A 25 -2.91 -4.24 11.03
N GLY A 26 -3.93 -4.49 10.21
CA GLY A 26 -5.27 -3.92 10.36
C GLY A 26 -5.57 -2.75 9.42
N ASP A 27 -4.55 -2.18 8.77
CA ASP A 27 -4.75 -1.18 7.72
C ASP A 27 -5.36 -1.83 6.48
N VAL A 28 -6.30 -1.13 5.84
CA VAL A 28 -6.86 -1.57 4.55
C VAL A 28 -6.44 -0.58 3.47
N ILE A 29 -5.61 -1.00 2.54
CA ILE A 29 -5.22 -0.18 1.38
C ILE A 29 -6.43 -0.10 0.44
N LEU A 30 -6.91 1.12 0.21
CA LEU A 30 -8.00 1.44 -0.70
C LEU A 30 -7.48 1.85 -2.08
N GLU A 31 -6.45 2.69 -2.11
CA GLU A 31 -5.89 3.25 -3.35
C GLU A 31 -4.37 3.33 -3.31
N VAL A 32 -3.75 3.25 -4.48
CA VAL A 32 -2.32 3.42 -4.71
C VAL A 32 -2.13 4.39 -5.87
N ASN A 33 -1.42 5.50 -5.65
CA ASN A 33 -1.26 6.60 -6.60
C ASN A 33 -2.62 7.07 -7.20
N GLY A 34 -3.66 7.12 -6.37
CA GLY A 34 -5.02 7.50 -6.80
C GLY A 34 -5.77 6.44 -7.61
N ARG A 35 -5.24 5.22 -7.74
CA ARG A 35 -5.89 4.08 -8.40
C ARG A 35 -6.42 3.11 -7.36
N SER A 36 -7.69 2.73 -7.44
CA SER A 36 -8.28 1.78 -6.50
C SER A 36 -7.64 0.40 -6.63
N VAL A 37 -7.23 -0.17 -5.50
CA VAL A 37 -6.62 -1.49 -5.45
C VAL A 37 -7.44 -2.40 -4.54
N SER A 38 -7.51 -3.68 -4.92
CA SER A 38 -8.21 -4.70 -4.14
C SER A 38 -7.33 -5.92 -3.88
N SER A 39 -6.21 -6.03 -4.59
CA SER A 39 -5.29 -7.14 -4.49
C SER A 39 -3.83 -6.70 -4.58
N ARG A 40 -2.91 -7.54 -4.10
CA ARG A 40 -1.47 -7.33 -4.29
C ARG A 40 -1.09 -7.19 -5.76
N ARG A 41 -1.76 -7.91 -6.67
CA ARG A 41 -1.48 -7.83 -8.11
C ARG A 41 -1.75 -6.43 -8.63
N ASP A 42 -2.85 -5.80 -8.21
CA ASP A 42 -3.21 -4.44 -8.62
C ASP A 42 -2.10 -3.47 -8.19
N ILE A 43 -1.61 -3.59 -6.95
CA ILE A 43 -0.51 -2.75 -6.44
C ILE A 43 0.76 -2.92 -7.28
N VAL A 44 1.14 -4.17 -7.59
CA VAL A 44 2.32 -4.45 -8.44
C VAL A 44 2.11 -3.91 -9.85
N SER A 45 0.91 -4.06 -10.43
CA SER A 45 0.58 -3.49 -11.74
C SER A 45 0.71 -1.97 -11.74
N VAL A 46 0.28 -1.27 -10.70
CA VAL A 46 0.48 0.19 -10.59
C VAL A 46 1.96 0.56 -10.57
N ILE A 47 2.78 -0.17 -9.80
CA ILE A 47 4.24 0.04 -9.75
C ILE A 47 4.88 -0.15 -11.12
N GLU A 48 4.51 -1.23 -11.81
CA GLU A 48 5.04 -1.56 -13.14
C GLU A 48 4.58 -0.54 -14.20
N GLU A 49 3.30 -0.15 -14.18
CA GLU A 49 2.71 0.80 -15.13
C GLU A 49 3.26 2.22 -14.94
N ASP A 50 3.49 2.65 -13.70
CA ASP A 50 4.08 3.95 -13.37
C ASP A 50 5.62 3.93 -13.45
N PHE A 51 6.22 2.80 -13.86
CA PHE A 51 7.68 2.59 -13.97
C PHE A 51 8.46 2.95 -12.69
N LEU A 52 7.84 2.74 -11.53
CA LEU A 52 8.43 3.09 -10.24
C LEU A 52 9.58 2.14 -9.89
N LYS A 53 10.61 2.69 -9.28
CA LYS A 53 11.84 2.00 -8.91
C LYS A 53 12.06 2.09 -7.41
N ALA A 54 12.99 1.28 -6.91
CA ALA A 54 13.43 1.40 -5.53
C ALA A 54 13.94 2.83 -5.26
N GLY A 55 13.37 3.48 -4.25
CA GLY A 55 13.59 4.89 -3.92
C GLY A 55 12.42 5.82 -4.29
N ASP A 56 11.51 5.38 -5.16
CA ASP A 56 10.31 6.17 -5.50
C ASP A 56 9.25 6.06 -4.40
N VAL A 57 8.39 7.07 -4.31
CA VAL A 57 7.34 7.17 -3.31
C VAL A 57 6.01 6.75 -3.92
N LEU A 58 5.26 5.87 -3.25
CA LEU A 58 3.86 5.60 -3.52
C LEU A 58 2.97 6.30 -2.53
N ASP A 59 1.93 6.93 -3.07
CA ASP A 59 0.84 7.49 -2.28
C ASP A 59 -0.21 6.40 -2.04
N LEU A 60 -0.27 5.88 -0.82
CA LEU A 60 -1.23 4.87 -0.42
C LEU A 60 -2.38 5.54 0.34
N LYS A 61 -3.62 5.37 -0.11
CA LYS A 61 -4.79 5.68 0.72
C LYS A 61 -5.16 4.43 1.49
N VAL A 62 -5.13 4.51 2.81
CA VAL A 62 -5.47 3.42 3.71
C VAL A 62 -6.64 3.80 4.60
N TRP A 63 -7.42 2.82 5.01
CA TRP A 63 -8.43 2.95 6.05
C TRP A 63 -7.89 2.35 7.34
N ARG A 64 -7.89 3.15 8.41
CA ARG A 64 -7.46 2.75 9.76
C ARG A 64 -8.45 3.28 10.78
N GLU A 65 -8.95 2.41 11.66
CA GLU A 65 -9.80 2.78 12.81
C GLU A 65 -11.03 3.64 12.48
N GLY A 66 -11.59 3.52 11.28
CA GLY A 66 -12.78 4.28 10.89
C GLY A 66 -12.48 5.60 10.16
N GLY A 67 -11.21 5.89 9.86
CA GLY A 67 -10.79 7.05 9.09
C GLY A 67 -9.89 6.69 7.91
N GLU A 68 -9.96 7.51 6.87
CA GLU A 68 -9.02 7.46 5.74
C GLU A 68 -7.73 8.19 6.10
N MET A 69 -6.60 7.57 5.79
CA MET A 69 -5.27 8.11 5.99
C MET A 69 -4.48 7.99 4.68
N ASN A 70 -3.69 9.00 4.37
CA ASN A 70 -2.72 8.91 3.29
C ASN A 70 -1.35 8.56 3.89
N VAL A 71 -0.71 7.54 3.32
CA VAL A 71 0.58 7.02 3.75
C VAL A 71 1.51 7.04 2.55
N HIS A 72 2.64 7.71 2.69
CA HIS A 72 3.68 7.76 1.68
C HIS A 72 4.65 6.61 1.92
N LEU A 73 4.64 5.61 1.04
CA LEU A 73 5.53 4.47 1.12
C LEU A 73 6.67 4.62 0.12
N VAL A 74 7.90 4.66 0.62
CA VAL A 74 9.08 4.61 -0.26
C VAL A 74 9.29 3.16 -0.67
N LEU A 75 9.35 2.87 -1.97
CA LEU A 75 9.72 1.55 -2.46
C LEU A 75 11.13 1.20 -1.98
N GLY A 76 11.20 0.36 -0.95
CA GLY A 76 12.42 -0.37 -0.67
C GLY A 76 12.70 -1.34 -1.82
N LYS A 77 13.96 -1.76 -1.99
CA LYS A 77 14.23 -2.99 -2.73
C LYS A 77 13.49 -4.12 -2.01
N GLN A 78 12.32 -4.49 -2.51
CA GLN A 78 11.64 -5.67 -2.04
C GLN A 78 12.46 -6.86 -2.55
N GLY A 79 13.39 -7.32 -1.71
CA GLY A 79 14.08 -8.59 -1.93
C GLY A 79 13.04 -9.70 -1.88
N GLY A 80 13.05 -10.56 -2.91
CA GLY A 80 12.12 -11.66 -3.08
C GLY A 80 12.16 -12.70 -1.97
#